data_AF-A0A4Z0P6V1-F1
#
_entry.id   AF-A0A4Z0P6V1-F1
#
_cell.length_a   1.000
_cell.length_b   1.000
_cell.length_c   1.000
_cell.angle_alpha   90.00
_cell.angle_beta   90.00
_cell.angle_gamma   90.00
#
_symmetry.space_group_name_H-M   'P 1'
#
loop_
_entity.id
_entity.type
_entity.pdbx_description
1 polymer ?
#
loop_
_entity_poly.entity_id
_entity_poly.type
_entity_poly.pdbx_seq_one_letter_code
_entity_poly.pdbx_strand_id
1 'polypeptide(L)' 'MKNLLALWSSQQPDLLTTEQGRRRLVTLLLNLTEGTHLYPSPCELRLLDLYACGDISVEELLTSLGPPEFH' A
#
# COMPACT_ATOMS: atom_id res chain seq x y z
N MET A 1 -6.62 7.34 2.08
CA MET A 1 -5.40 6.50 2.00
C MET A 1 -4.10 7.27 2.15
N LYS A 2 -3.83 8.31 1.34
CA LYS A 2 -2.59 9.11 1.41
C LYS A 2 -2.21 9.64 2.81
N ASN A 3 -3.17 10.18 3.55
CA ASN A 3 -2.92 10.72 4.90
C ASN A 3 -2.62 9.64 5.94
N LEU A 4 -3.17 8.43 5.78
CA LEU A 4 -2.92 7.30 6.69
C LEU A 4 -1.50 6.74 6.48
N LEU A 5 -1.09 6.58 5.22
CA LEU A 5 0.26 6.14 4.86
C LEU A 5 1.33 7.13 5.32
N ALA A 6 1.08 8.44 5.18
CA ALA A 6 2.00 9.48 5.66
C ALA A 6 2.15 9.48 7.19
N LEU A 7 1.05 9.31 7.93
CA LEU A 7 1.06 9.30 9.40
C LEU A 7 1.74 8.05 9.98
N TRP A 8 1.66 6.92 9.27
CA TRP A 8 2.32 5.68 9.68
C TRP A 8 3.80 5.67 9.35
N SER A 9 4.22 6.36 8.27
CA SER A 9 5.63 6.55 7.92
C SER A 9 6.44 7.24 9.02
N SER A 10 5.83 8.15 9.77
CA SER A 10 6.52 8.94 10.80
C SER A 10 6.57 8.26 12.16
N GLN A 11 5.69 7.28 12.43
CA GLN A 11 5.65 6.58 13.72
C GLN A 11 6.36 5.23 13.72
N GLN A 12 6.53 4.59 12.55
CA GLN A 12 7.17 3.27 12.43
C GLN A 12 7.97 3.19 11.13
N PRO A 13 9.22 3.70 11.10
CA PRO A 13 10.04 3.72 9.89
C PRO A 13 10.21 2.31 9.29
N ASP A 14 10.31 1.28 10.15
CA ASP A 14 10.46 -0.12 9.74
C ASP A 14 9.30 -0.67 8.90
N LEU A 15 8.10 -0.06 8.97
CA LEU A 15 6.92 -0.51 8.22
C LEU A 15 7.04 -0.26 6.71
N LEU A 16 7.82 0.74 6.30
CA LEU A 16 7.99 1.08 4.88
C LEU A 16 9.38 0.72 4.37
N THR A 17 10.38 0.67 5.26
CA THR A 17 11.78 0.46 4.89
C THR A 17 12.16 -1.02 4.83
N THR A 18 11.55 -1.88 5.66
CA THR A 18 11.83 -3.32 5.66
C THR A 18 10.80 -4.10 4.85
N GLU A 19 11.22 -5.19 4.21
CA GLU A 19 10.31 -6.08 3.47
C GLU A 19 9.21 -6.64 4.40
N GLN A 20 9.57 -7.05 5.61
CA GLN A 20 8.63 -7.51 6.61
C GLN A 20 7.61 -6.43 6.99
N GLY A 21 8.06 -5.18 7.12
CA GLY A 21 7.20 -4.03 7.31
C GLY A 21 6.21 -3.86 6.17
N ARG A 22 6.70 -3.80 4.93
CA ARG A 22 5.86 -3.61 3.74
C ARG A 22 4.83 -4.72 3.58
N ARG A 23 5.22 -5.98 3.81
CA ARG A 23 4.30 -7.13 3.84
C ARG A 23 3.20 -6.95 4.88
N ARG A 24 3.54 -6.55 6.12
CA ARG A 24 2.55 -6.30 7.18
C ARG A 24 1.59 -5.17 6.81
N LEU A 25 2.09 -4.11 6.19
CA LEU A 25 1.27 -3.00 5.72
C LEU A 25 0.27 -3.44 4.64
N VAL A 26 0.75 -4.18 3.63
CA VAL A 26 -0.11 -4.71 2.56
C VAL A 26 -1.18 -5.62 3.14
N THR A 27 -0.84 -6.55 4.03
CA THR A 27 -1.82 -7.40 4.70
C THR A 27 -2.87 -6.59 5.47
N LEU A 28 -2.45 -5.57 6.21
CA LEU A 28 -3.38 -4.68 6.92
C LEU A 28 -4.33 -3.96 5.96
N LEU A 29 -3.83 -3.42 4.84
CA LEU A 29 -4.65 -2.76 3.83
C LEU A 29 -5.69 -3.72 3.23
N LEU A 30 -5.28 -4.93 2.85
CA LEU A 30 -6.18 -5.92 2.27
C LEU A 30 -7.28 -6.34 3.25
N ASN A 31 -6.93 -6.55 4.52
CA ASN A 31 -7.91 -6.91 5.55
C ASN A 31 -8.90 -5.75 5.82
N LEU A 32 -8.45 -4.50 5.76
CA LEU A 32 -9.30 -3.33 6.00
C LEU A 32 -10.29 -3.07 4.85
N THR A 33 -9.91 -3.43 3.61
CA THR A 33 -10.75 -3.20 2.43
C THR A 33 -11.52 -4.44 1.98
N GLU A 34 -11.32 -5.58 2.61
CA GLU A 34 -12.00 -6.84 2.30
C GLU A 34 -13.54 -6.67 2.31
N GLY A 35 -14.18 -7.13 1.24
CA GLY A 35 -15.64 -7.01 1.08
C GLY A 35 -16.16 -5.60 0.78
N THR A 36 -15.27 -4.61 0.59
CA THR A 36 -15.65 -3.24 0.24
C THR A 36 -15.36 -2.93 -1.23
N HIS A 37 -15.96 -1.86 -1.74
CA HIS A 37 -15.61 -1.33 -3.07
C HIS A 37 -14.18 -0.78 -3.17
N LEU A 38 -13.49 -0.64 -2.02
CA LEU A 38 -12.10 -0.22 -1.95
C LEU A 38 -11.13 -1.40 -2.01
N TYR A 39 -11.63 -2.64 -2.15
CA TYR A 39 -10.77 -3.79 -2.33
C TYR A 39 -9.98 -3.65 -3.64
N PRO A 40 -8.65 -3.85 -3.63
CA PRO A 40 -7.85 -3.61 -4.81
C PRO A 40 -8.22 -4.57 -5.95
N SER A 41 -8.25 -4.03 -7.16
CA SER A 41 -8.37 -4.82 -8.39
C SER A 41 -7.17 -5.77 -8.56
N PRO A 42 -7.26 -6.79 -9.43
CA PRO A 42 -6.14 -7.71 -9.67
C PRO A 42 -4.83 -7.02 -10.08
N CYS A 43 -4.91 -5.91 -10.83
CA CYS A 43 -3.75 -5.11 -11.22
C CYS A 43 -3.11 -4.42 -10.00
N GLU A 44 -3.93 -3.85 -9.12
CA GLU A 44 -3.47 -3.16 -7.91
C GLU A 44 -2.90 -4.15 -6.89
N LEU A 45 -3.48 -5.35 -6.76
CA LEU A 45 -2.91 -6.44 -5.95
C LEU A 45 -1.49 -6.80 -6.42
N ARG A 46 -1.26 -6.86 -7.73
CA ARG A 46 0.07 -7.13 -8.28
C ARG A 46 1.06 -6.02 -7.93
N LEU A 47 0.64 -4.75 -7.98
CA LEU A 47 1.49 -3.62 -7.58
C LEU A 47 1.83 -3.66 -6.08
N LEU A 48 0.86 -3.99 -5.24
CA LEU A 48 1.08 -4.15 -3.80
C LEU A 48 2.05 -5.30 -3.48
N ASP A 49 2.02 -6.39 -4.25
CA ASP A 49 2.95 -7.51 -4.11
C ASP A 49 4.39 -7.11 -4.47
N LEU A 50 4.58 -6.40 -5.60
CA LEU A 50 5.88 -5.84 -6.00
C LEU A 50 6.43 -4.88 -4.93
N TYR A 51 5.58 -4.02 -4.38
CA TYR A 51 5.96 -3.14 -3.27
C TYR A 51 6.33 -3.92 -2.02
N ALA A 52 5.55 -4.95 -1.64
CA ALA A 52 5.81 -5.80 -0.48
C ALA A 52 7.19 -6.45 -0.55
N CYS A 53 7.56 -6.97 -1.73
CA CYS A 53 8.90 -7.53 -2.01
C CYS A 53 10.01 -6.48 -2.06
N GLY A 54 9.66 -5.20 -2.26
CA GLY A 54 10.63 -4.11 -2.44
C GLY A 54 11.15 -3.99 -3.87
N ASP A 55 10.47 -4.60 -4.84
CA ASP A 55 10.79 -4.48 -6.27
C ASP A 55 10.46 -3.09 -6.81
N ILE A 56 9.50 -2.40 -6.18
CA ILE A 56 9.15 -1.01 -6.46
C ILE A 56 9.10 -0.17 -5.19
N SER A 57 9.40 1.12 -5.30
CA SER A 57 9.28 2.07 -4.20
C SER A 57 7.82 2.44 -3.91
N VAL A 58 7.58 3.13 -2.78
CA VAL A 58 6.24 3.64 -2.47
C VAL A 58 5.82 4.73 -3.46
N GLU A 59 6.76 5.53 -3.96
CA GLU A 59 6.52 6.56 -4.98
C GLU A 59 6.08 5.91 -6.30
N GLU A 60 6.77 4.87 -6.75
CA GLU A 60 6.42 4.12 -7.97
C GLU A 60 5.06 3.44 -7.86
N LEU A 61 4.75 2.87 -6.69
CA LEU A 61 3.43 2.34 -6.38
C LEU A 61 2.35 3.43 -6.50
N LEU A 62 2.55 4.59 -5.88
CA LEU A 62 1.59 5.69 -5.89
C LEU A 62 1.39 6.28 -7.30
N THR A 63 2.45 6.35 -8.11
CA THR A 63 2.33 6.76 -9.52
C THR A 63 1.54 5.75 -10.34
N SER A 64 1.72 4.46 -10.07
CA SER A 64 1.05 3.37 -10.82
C SER A 64 -0.42 3.21 -10.45
N LEU A 65 -0.79 3.47 -9.19
CA LEU A 65 -2.19 3.47 -8.73
C LEU A 65 -2.99 4.68 -9.24
N GLY A 66 -2.33 5.69 -9.80
CA GLY A 66 -2.98 6.88 -10.32
C GLY A 66 -3.50 7.84 -9.22
N PRO A 67 -4.20 8.91 -9.62
CA PRO A 67 -4.78 9.86 -8.68
C PRO A 67 -5.90 9.18 -7.87
N PRO A 68 -6.09 9.55 -6.59
CA PRO A 68 -7.22 9.06 -5.81
C PRO A 68 -8.53 9.53 -6.44
N GLU A 69 -9.39 8.58 -6.81
CA GLU A 69 -10.78 8.87 -7.17
C GLU A 69 -11.56 9.14 -5.89
N PHE A 70 -11.83 10.41 -5.59
CA PHE A 70 -12.75 10.80 -4.52
C PHE A 70 -14.16 10.82 -5.12
N HIS A 71 -14.95 9.78 -4.84
CA HIS A 71 -16.40 9.78 -5.05
C HIS A 71 -17.13 10.14 -3.76
#